data_AF-A0AAV6Z3V2-F1
#
_entry.id   AF-A0AAV6Z3V2-F1
#
_cell.length_a   1.000
_cell.length_b   1.000
_cell.length_c   1.000
_cell.angle_alpha   90.00
_cell.angle_beta   90.00
_cell.angle_gamma   90.00
#
_symmetry.space_group_name_H-M   'P 1'
#
loop_
_entity.id
_entity.type
_entity.pdbx_description
1 polymer ?
#
loop_
_entity_poly.entity_id
_entity_poly.type
_entity_poly.pdbx_seq_one_letter_code
_entity_poly.pdbx_strand_id
1 'polypeptide(L)'
;MRDLKKSGKLEEEAGETFNKTLEIRQLDVTSEESVKKCIAELPGQSVDILVNNAGVGQVGPLESISMGDMRKIFETNFFGVVHLVKEFLPSMKKRRSGHIVVISSVMGLQGIVFNDIYAASKFAIEGFFESLAIQLLKFNIL
;
A
#
# COMPACT_ATOMS: atom_id res chain seq x y z
N MET A 1 8.32 -6.77 -0.04
CA MET A 1 7.60 -8.03 -0.37
C MET A 1 7.20 -8.73 0.92
N ARG A 2 5.99 -9.28 1.03
CA ARG A 2 5.53 -9.95 2.26
C ARG A 2 6.33 -11.21 2.61
N ASP A 3 6.64 -12.04 1.61
CA ASP A 3 7.34 -13.32 1.77
C ASP A 3 8.55 -13.38 0.82
N LEU A 4 9.75 -13.23 1.39
CA LEU A 4 11.01 -13.24 0.62
C LEU A 4 11.30 -14.57 -0.08
N LYS A 5 10.67 -15.68 0.31
CA LYS A 5 10.86 -16.97 -0.39
C LYS A 5 10.36 -16.92 -1.84
N LYS A 6 9.60 -15.89 -2.21
CA LYS A 6 9.04 -15.67 -3.56
C LYS A 6 9.84 -14.68 -4.40
N SER A 7 11.01 -14.21 -3.93
CA SER A 7 11.80 -13.19 -4.64
C SER A 7 12.56 -13.72 -5.86
N GLY A 8 12.80 -15.03 -5.96
CA GLY A 8 13.74 -15.60 -6.94
C GLY A 8 13.58 -15.12 -8.39
N LYS A 9 12.36 -15.13 -8.94
CA LYS A 9 12.12 -14.61 -10.31
C LYS A 9 12.38 -13.11 -10.43
N LEU A 10 12.07 -12.33 -9.40
CA LEU A 10 12.33 -10.88 -9.42
C LEU A 10 13.83 -10.59 -9.37
N GLU A 11 14.59 -11.37 -8.60
CA GLU A 11 16.05 -11.25 -8.52
C GLU A 11 16.71 -11.64 -9.83
N GLU A 12 16.23 -12.72 -10.47
CA GLU A 12 16.68 -13.16 -11.79
C GLU A 12 16.45 -12.07 -12.85
N GLU A 13 15.22 -11.55 -12.95
CA GLU A 13 14.87 -10.50 -13.93
C GLU A 13 15.57 -9.16 -13.63
N ALA A 14 15.87 -8.87 -12.37
CA ALA A 14 16.62 -7.68 -11.98
C ALA A 14 18.07 -7.72 -12.47
N GLY A 15 18.67 -8.91 -12.61
CA GLY A 15 20.03 -9.10 -13.09
C GLY A 15 21.03 -8.19 -12.37
N GLU A 16 21.79 -7.41 -13.14
CA GLU A 16 22.84 -6.54 -12.59
C GLU A 16 22.34 -5.34 -11.78
N THR A 17 21.05 -5.03 -11.82
CA THR A 17 20.45 -3.92 -11.07
C THR A 17 20.15 -4.29 -9.62
N PHE A 18 20.07 -5.59 -9.32
CA PHE A 18 19.83 -6.08 -7.97
C PHE A 18 20.97 -5.67 -7.03
N ASN A 19 20.62 -5.15 -5.85
CA ASN A 19 21.53 -4.56 -4.86
C ASN A 19 22.35 -3.36 -5.36
N LYS A 20 21.99 -2.75 -6.50
CA LYS A 20 22.56 -1.47 -6.97
C LYS A 20 21.51 -0.39 -7.08
N THR A 21 20.44 -0.66 -7.82
CA THR A 21 19.33 0.27 -8.05
C THR A 21 17.97 -0.36 -7.75
N LEU A 22 17.92 -1.68 -7.56
CA LEU A 22 16.75 -2.41 -7.05
C LEU A 22 17.13 -3.18 -5.79
N GLU A 23 16.35 -3.01 -4.74
CA GLU A 23 16.43 -3.81 -3.52
C GLU A 23 15.09 -4.45 -3.21
N ILE A 24 15.10 -5.69 -2.74
CA ILE A 24 13.91 -6.39 -2.26
C ILE A 24 14.02 -6.52 -0.74
N ARG A 25 13.11 -5.86 -0.02
CA ARG A 25 13.02 -5.91 1.44
C ARG A 25 11.73 -6.58 1.89
N GLN A 26 11.76 -7.20 3.06
CA GLN A 26 10.56 -7.77 3.64
C GLN A 26 9.62 -6.66 4.12
N LEU A 27 8.35 -6.73 3.75
CA LEU A 27 7.32 -5.78 4.14
C LEU A 27 5.96 -6.46 4.11
N ASP A 28 5.36 -6.65 5.29
CA ASP A 28 3.95 -6.92 5.45
C ASP A 28 3.22 -5.66 5.91
N VAL A 29 2.40 -5.09 5.03
CA VAL A 29 1.68 -3.85 5.28
C VAL A 29 0.65 -3.96 6.41
N THR A 30 0.24 -5.18 6.77
CA THR A 30 -0.70 -5.43 7.87
C THR A 30 0.01 -5.59 9.23
N SER A 31 1.32 -5.40 9.29
CA SER A 31 2.13 -5.50 10.51
C SER A 31 2.90 -4.21 10.74
N GLU A 32 2.54 -3.46 11.78
CA GLU A 32 3.27 -2.24 12.15
C GLU A 32 4.76 -2.50 12.40
N GLU A 33 5.11 -3.63 13.01
CA GLU A 33 6.49 -4.02 13.25
C GLU A 33 7.24 -4.24 11.94
N SER A 34 6.63 -4.96 10.98
CA SER A 34 7.25 -5.18 9.67
C SER A 34 7.44 -3.86 8.91
N VAL A 35 6.48 -2.95 8.98
CA VAL A 35 6.56 -1.63 8.35
C VAL A 35 7.72 -0.84 8.96
N LYS A 36 7.75 -0.69 10.29
CA LYS A 36 8.80 0.07 10.98
C LYS A 36 10.19 -0.49 10.72
N LYS A 37 10.33 -1.82 10.74
CA LYS A 37 11.60 -2.48 10.43
C LYS A 37 12.05 -2.17 9.00
N CYS A 38 11.15 -2.33 8.02
CA CYS A 38 11.48 -2.03 6.62
C CYS A 38 11.92 -0.57 6.43
N ILE A 39 11.24 0.38 7.06
CA ILE A 39 11.55 1.82 6.94
C ILE A 39 12.87 2.17 7.63
N ALA A 40 13.16 1.56 8.78
CA ALA A 40 14.40 1.80 9.51
C ALA A 40 15.65 1.43 8.71
N GLU A 41 15.53 0.48 7.77
CA GLU A 41 16.62 0.06 6.90
C GLU A 41 16.77 0.93 5.63
N LEU A 42 15.86 1.87 5.37
CA LEU A 42 15.95 2.78 4.21
C LEU A 42 16.93 3.93 4.48
N PRO A 43 17.70 4.37 3.47
CA PRO A 43 18.55 5.56 3.58
C PRO A 43 17.74 6.79 4.00
N GLY A 44 18.12 7.39 5.13
CA GLY A 44 17.42 8.56 5.67
C GLY A 44 15.98 8.32 6.10
N GLN A 45 15.53 7.05 6.17
CA GLN A 45 14.15 6.66 6.54
C GLN A 45 13.10 7.41 5.71
N SER A 46 13.40 7.63 4.43
CA SER A 46 12.59 8.45 3.55
C SER A 46 12.51 7.87 2.15
N VAL A 47 11.44 8.22 1.44
CA VAL A 47 11.25 7.93 0.02
C VAL A 47 10.73 9.17 -0.66
N ASP A 48 11.08 9.33 -1.93
CA ASP A 48 10.54 10.43 -2.75
C ASP A 48 9.19 10.06 -3.35
N ILE A 49 8.99 8.78 -3.68
CA ILE A 49 7.75 8.25 -4.21
C ILE A 49 7.35 7.02 -3.40
N LEU A 50 6.14 7.03 -2.85
CA LEU A 50 5.50 5.88 -2.21
C LEU A 50 4.44 5.32 -3.14
N VAL A 51 4.61 4.07 -3.61
CA VAL A 51 3.60 3.38 -4.42
C VAL A 51 2.89 2.32 -3.58
N ASN A 52 1.65 2.62 -3.19
CA ASN A 52 0.78 1.71 -2.45
C ASN A 52 0.10 0.73 -3.42
N ASN A 53 0.76 -0.39 -3.66
CA ASN A 53 0.30 -1.44 -4.59
C ASN A 53 -0.24 -2.70 -3.89
N ALA A 54 0.14 -2.97 -2.63
CA ALA A 54 -0.30 -4.17 -1.94
C ALA A 54 -1.84 -4.25 -1.91
N GLY A 55 -2.39 -5.35 -2.41
CA GLY A 55 -3.83 -5.53 -2.52
C GLY A 55 -4.21 -6.98 -2.66
N VAL A 56 -5.38 -7.33 -2.12
CA VAL A 56 -5.99 -8.65 -2.22
C VAL A 56 -7.44 -8.48 -2.69
N GLY A 57 -7.85 -9.35 -3.61
CA GLY A 57 -9.22 -9.42 -4.11
C GLY A 57 -10.05 -10.43 -3.33
N GLN A 58 -11.36 -10.29 -3.38
CA GLN A 58 -12.29 -11.33 -2.95
C GLN A 58 -13.51 -11.29 -3.86
N VAL A 59 -13.91 -12.45 -4.37
CA VAL A 59 -15.08 -12.62 -5.24
C VAL A 59 -15.93 -13.76 -4.70
N GLY A 60 -17.22 -13.49 -4.47
CA GLY A 60 -18.19 -14.53 -4.13
C GLY A 60 -19.50 -13.96 -3.57
N PRO A 61 -20.52 -14.80 -3.40
CA PRO A 61 -21.73 -14.44 -2.67
C PRO A 61 -21.38 -13.98 -1.25
N LEU A 62 -22.00 -12.89 -0.79
CA LEU A 62 -21.67 -12.25 0.48
C LEU A 62 -21.77 -13.21 1.67
N GLU A 63 -22.83 -14.02 1.70
CA GLU A 63 -23.14 -14.99 2.75
C GLU A 63 -22.12 -16.14 2.84
N SER A 64 -21.33 -16.35 1.79
CA SER A 64 -20.28 -17.40 1.75
C SER A 64 -18.93 -16.91 2.27
N ILE A 65 -18.75 -15.59 2.41
CA ILE A 65 -17.47 -14.99 2.80
C ILE A 65 -17.46 -14.83 4.32
N SER A 66 -16.42 -15.32 4.97
CA SER A 66 -16.30 -15.17 6.42
C SER A 66 -16.00 -13.71 6.80
N MET A 67 -16.52 -13.25 7.93
CA MET A 67 -16.16 -11.93 8.48
C MET A 67 -14.65 -11.80 8.76
N GLY A 68 -13.94 -12.91 8.98
CA GLY A 68 -12.49 -12.92 9.12
C GLY A 68 -11.80 -12.57 7.80
N ASP A 69 -12.24 -13.16 6.69
CA ASP A 69 -11.67 -12.87 5.37
C ASP A 69 -12.02 -11.46 4.92
N MET A 70 -13.25 -10.99 5.18
CA MET A 70 -13.64 -9.60 4.91
C MET A 70 -12.70 -8.60 5.61
N ARG A 71 -12.37 -8.84 6.88
CA ARG A 71 -11.41 -7.97 7.61
C ARG A 71 -10.04 -8.01 6.97
N LYS A 72 -9.51 -9.18 6.60
CA LYS A 72 -8.20 -9.29 5.92
C LYS A 72 -8.11 -8.45 4.65
N ILE A 73 -9.21 -8.34 3.89
CA ILE A 73 -9.28 -7.46 2.72
C ILE A 73 -9.05 -6.01 3.13
N PHE A 74 -9.74 -5.50 4.15
CA PHE A 74 -9.55 -4.15 4.67
C PHE A 74 -8.17 -3.94 5.31
N GLU A 75 -7.65 -4.92 6.06
CA GLU A 75 -6.32 -4.85 6.65
C GLU A 75 -5.26 -4.60 5.58
N THR A 76 -5.32 -5.31 4.45
CA THR A 76 -4.34 -5.14 3.38
C THR A 76 -4.64 -3.91 2.51
N ASN A 77 -5.87 -3.78 2.01
CA ASN A 77 -6.22 -2.81 0.96
C ASN A 77 -6.39 -1.39 1.50
N PHE A 78 -6.76 -1.24 2.77
CA PHE A 78 -7.02 0.06 3.39
C PHE A 78 -6.03 0.35 4.51
N PHE A 79 -6.05 -0.40 5.61
CA PHE A 79 -5.22 -0.10 6.77
C PHE A 79 -3.73 -0.21 6.45
N GLY A 80 -3.31 -1.18 5.64
CA GLY A 80 -1.93 -1.31 5.20
C GLY A 80 -1.42 -0.09 4.44
N VAL A 81 -2.26 0.53 3.62
CA VAL A 81 -1.94 1.80 2.95
C VAL A 81 -1.86 2.95 3.95
N VAL A 82 -2.84 3.04 4.85
CA VAL A 82 -2.85 4.06 5.91
C VAL A 82 -1.60 3.97 6.80
N HIS A 83 -1.14 2.77 7.15
CA HIS A 83 0.08 2.56 7.91
C HIS A 83 1.30 3.13 7.19
N LEU A 84 1.50 2.76 5.93
CA LEU A 84 2.63 3.26 5.14
C LEU A 84 2.60 4.78 5.00
N VAL A 85 1.43 5.35 4.69
CA VAL A 85 1.27 6.80 4.59
C VAL A 85 1.61 7.46 5.92
N LYS A 86 1.09 6.96 7.05
CA LYS A 86 1.36 7.55 8.38
C LYS A 86 2.85 7.54 8.72
N GLU A 87 3.59 6.50 8.34
CA GLU A 87 5.01 6.38 8.65
C GLU A 87 5.89 7.27 7.75
N PHE A 88 5.57 7.40 6.45
CA PHE A 88 6.37 8.25 5.54
C PHE A 88 5.97 9.73 5.55
N LEU A 89 4.74 10.05 5.94
CA LEU A 89 4.23 11.41 5.85
C LEU A 89 5.03 12.45 6.67
N PRO A 90 5.52 12.17 7.88
CA PRO A 90 6.36 13.11 8.64
C PRO A 90 7.63 13.52 7.88
N SER A 91 8.33 12.57 7.25
CA SER A 91 9.56 12.86 6.51
C SER A 91 9.27 13.63 5.22
N MET A 92 8.21 13.25 4.48
CA MET A 92 7.74 14.01 3.31
C MET A 92 7.36 15.45 3.68
N LYS A 93 6.61 15.64 4.77
CA LYS A 93 6.20 16.99 5.25
C LYS A 93 7.40 17.83 5.67
N LYS A 94 8.39 17.25 6.36
CA LYS A 94 9.62 17.93 6.76
C LYS A 94 10.42 18.42 5.55
N ARG A 95 10.52 17.59 4.51
CA ARG A 95 11.22 17.92 3.25
C ARG A 95 10.40 18.79 2.30
N ARG A 96 9.09 18.94 2.55
CA ARG A 96 8.11 19.57 1.66
C ARG A 96 8.18 19.03 0.22
N SER A 97 8.33 17.71 0.13
CA SER A 97 8.46 16.98 -1.14
C SER A 97 8.11 15.51 -0.95
N GLY A 98 7.31 14.99 -1.88
CA GLY A 98 6.94 13.58 -1.97
C GLY A 98 5.84 13.36 -3.00
N HIS A 99 5.68 12.11 -3.44
CA HIS A 99 4.57 11.69 -4.28
C HIS A 99 4.00 10.37 -3.75
N ILE A 100 2.69 10.29 -3.57
CA ILE A 100 2.00 9.08 -3.11
C ILE A 100 1.09 8.58 -4.23
N VAL A 101 1.49 7.46 -4.83
CA VAL A 101 0.69 6.74 -5.84
C VAL A 101 -0.06 5.62 -5.15
N VAL A 102 -1.33 5.44 -5.50
CA VAL A 102 -2.20 4.42 -4.91
C VAL A 102 -2.82 3.60 -6.01
N ILE A 103 -2.61 2.29 -5.98
CA ILE A 103 -3.21 1.38 -6.94
C ILE A 103 -4.60 0.99 -6.44
N SER A 104 -5.60 1.74 -6.91
CA SER A 104 -7.01 1.49 -6.63
C SER A 104 -7.61 0.47 -7.61
N SER A 105 -8.84 0.68 -8.06
CA SER A 105 -9.56 -0.15 -9.04
C SER A 105 -10.71 0.65 -9.63
N VAL A 106 -11.23 0.22 -10.79
CA VAL A 106 -12.56 0.65 -11.26
C VAL A 106 -13.62 0.42 -10.18
N MET A 107 -13.44 -0.61 -9.35
CA MET A 107 -14.31 -0.90 -8.21
C MET A 107 -14.16 0.07 -7.02
N GLY A 108 -13.25 1.05 -7.09
CA GLY A 108 -13.24 2.21 -6.19
C GLY A 108 -14.22 3.31 -6.62
N LEU A 109 -14.80 3.20 -7.82
CA LEU A 109 -15.75 4.16 -8.39
C LEU A 109 -17.15 3.56 -8.58
N GLN A 110 -17.27 2.23 -8.66
CA GLN A 110 -18.55 1.54 -8.79
C GLN A 110 -18.53 0.14 -8.16
N GLY A 111 -19.69 -0.33 -7.69
CA GLY A 111 -19.84 -1.72 -7.25
C GLY A 111 -19.95 -2.68 -8.44
N ILE A 112 -19.42 -3.90 -8.28
CA ILE A 112 -19.60 -5.01 -9.23
C ILE A 112 -20.08 -6.22 -8.44
N VAL A 113 -21.04 -6.96 -9.01
CA VAL A 113 -21.65 -8.15 -8.37
C VAL A 113 -20.57 -9.10 -7.86
N PHE A 114 -20.78 -9.65 -6.66
CA PHE A 114 -19.89 -10.56 -5.93
C PHE A 114 -18.54 -9.97 -5.50
N ASN A 115 -18.30 -8.68 -5.68
CA ASN A 115 -17.06 -8.01 -5.25
C ASN A 115 -17.30 -7.07 -4.05
N ASP A 116 -18.38 -7.30 -3.28
CA ASP A 116 -18.94 -6.35 -2.33
C ASP A 116 -17.89 -5.78 -1.36
N ILE A 117 -17.12 -6.66 -0.70
CA ILE A 117 -16.12 -6.25 0.27
C ILE A 117 -14.86 -5.66 -0.38
N TYR A 118 -14.47 -6.16 -1.55
CA TYR A 118 -13.31 -5.65 -2.26
C TYR A 118 -13.57 -4.24 -2.80
N ALA A 119 -14.72 -4.04 -3.45
CA ALA A 119 -15.19 -2.73 -3.90
C ALA A 119 -15.28 -1.76 -2.72
N ALA A 120 -15.90 -2.16 -1.60
CA ALA A 120 -15.95 -1.34 -0.40
C ALA A 120 -14.55 -0.89 0.08
N SER A 121 -13.55 -1.80 0.08
CA SER A 121 -12.17 -1.44 0.45
C SER A 121 -11.51 -0.45 -0.52
N LYS A 122 -11.88 -0.49 -1.80
CA LYS A 122 -11.37 0.44 -2.82
C LYS A 122 -12.08 1.79 -2.78
N PHE A 123 -13.39 1.83 -2.53
CA PHE A 123 -14.08 3.09 -2.22
C PHE A 123 -13.51 3.77 -0.98
N ALA A 124 -13.20 2.99 0.07
CA ALA A 124 -12.61 3.53 1.29
C ALA A 124 -11.26 4.21 1.02
N ILE A 125 -10.42 3.63 0.16
CA ILE A 125 -9.12 4.23 -0.15
C ILE A 125 -9.25 5.49 -1.02
N GLU A 126 -10.19 5.52 -1.98
CA GLU A 126 -10.48 6.74 -2.76
C GLU A 126 -10.92 7.88 -1.84
N GLY A 127 -11.90 7.66 -0.97
CA GLY A 127 -12.38 8.69 -0.04
C GLY A 127 -11.30 9.15 0.95
N PHE A 128 -10.42 8.25 1.38
CA PHE A 128 -9.28 8.60 2.23
C PHE A 128 -8.30 9.54 1.52
N PHE A 129 -7.91 9.23 0.28
CA PHE A 129 -6.97 10.06 -0.46
C PHE A 129 -7.59 11.35 -1.00
N GLU A 130 -8.86 11.35 -1.37
CA GLU A 130 -9.58 12.58 -1.76
C GLU A 130 -9.55 13.60 -0.61
N SER A 131 -9.81 13.15 0.62
CA SER A 131 -9.71 13.98 1.81
C SER A 131 -8.27 14.40 2.12
N LEU A 132 -7.33 13.45 2.07
CA LEU A 132 -5.94 13.70 2.44
C LEU A 132 -5.22 14.63 1.45
N ALA A 133 -5.47 14.51 0.15
CA ALA A 133 -4.79 15.25 -0.92
C ALA A 133 -4.85 16.77 -0.68
N ILE A 134 -6.00 17.30 -0.27
CA ILE A 134 -6.20 18.73 0.03
C ILE A 134 -5.22 19.21 1.10
N GLN A 135 -4.97 18.39 2.13
CA GLN A 135 -3.98 18.70 3.17
C GLN A 135 -2.55 18.62 2.62
N LEU A 136 -2.24 17.63 1.78
CA LEU A 136 -0.89 17.35 1.27
C LEU A 136 -0.37 18.44 0.34
N LEU A 137 -1.25 19.09 -0.43
CA LEU A 137 -0.90 20.23 -1.28
C LEU A 137 -0.20 21.36 -0.50
N LYS A 138 -0.58 21.58 0.77
CA LYS A 138 0.06 22.59 1.65
C LYS A 138 1.53 22.27 1.97
N PHE A 139 1.94 21.03 1.76
CA PHE A 139 3.30 20.53 1.99
C PHE A 139 4.03 20.20 0.70
N ASN A 140 3.48 20.51 -0.49
CA ASN A 140 4.07 20.15 -1.78
C ASN A 140 4.32 18.63 -1.89
N ILE A 141 3.34 17.86 -1.42
CA ILE A 141 3.26 16.41 -1.58
C ILE A 141 2.08 16.14 -2.52
N LEU A 142 2.33 15.36 -3.56
CA LEU A 142 1.37 14.99 -4.59
C LEU A 142 0.74 13.63 -4.30
#